data_AF-A9VCG9-F1
#
_entry.id   AF-A9VCG9-F1
#
_cell.length_a   1.000
_cell.length_b   1.000
_cell.length_c   1.000
_cell.angle_alpha   90.00
_cell.angle_beta   90.00
_cell.angle_gamma   90.00
#
_symmetry.space_group_name_H-M   'P 1'
#
loop_
_entity.id
_entity.type
_entity.pdbx_description
1 polymer ?
#
loop_
_entity_poly.entity_id
_entity_poly.type
_entity_poly.pdbx_seq_one_letter_code
_entity_poly.pdbx_strand_id
1 'polypeptide(L)'
;MAQEDEDILDGLDEALGEMELQMPTVDRDALTKHSLVTLSEPEGKALRALLDSLLVEGNGEAVYTIGTAVEQEAPGLAEEELAQARDNLEKLCSKLNAEVSEVRRRHEEQGWVQEVLIRRRCEGADFIEVRVAVVGNVDAGKSTLLGVLTHDVLDNGRGRSRQKLFRHQHEIDSGRTSSVAHDILGFDARGQVVNRPGHDGKIDWVQVCTDAAKVVTFIDLAGHERYLKTTVFGLTGHVPHFAMLMIGSNAGIVGMTKGFVSLTKQRWIRVEHLGLALALNVPVYVVVTKIDMCPPNVLDATLKLLQKILKSPGCRKIPLMVSNVDDVVVAATNFISERVCPIFQVSNVTGENLDLLKLFMNLLNSHSPKTDAAPAEFQIDDTFSVPGVGTVVSGTNLRGTVRVNDTLLLGPDSLGTFRPVVIKGIHRRRTPTKKVPRSFIRKGMVMVAPEVEPVATWEFEGELLVLHHPTTISVKYEAVVHCGSVRQTASIISMDKLHIRTGDKTTARFRFVRNPEYLREGDRLIFREGRTKAVGTVTRLFS
;
A
#
# COMPACT_ATOMS: atom_id res chain seq x y z
N MET A 1 -28.49 0.99 -27.84
CA MET A 1 -27.61 2.13 -28.19
C MET A 1 -27.74 3.30 -27.21
N ALA A 2 -28.71 3.29 -26.30
CA ALA A 2 -28.65 4.09 -25.07
C ALA A 2 -29.27 3.29 -23.92
N GLN A 3 -30.51 2.81 -24.06
CA GLN A 3 -31.15 1.91 -23.09
C GLN A 3 -30.56 0.49 -23.12
N GLU A 4 -30.29 -0.08 -24.30
CA GLU A 4 -29.59 -1.38 -24.41
C GLU A 4 -28.17 -1.39 -23.78
N ASP A 5 -27.58 -0.22 -23.47
CA ASP A 5 -26.31 -0.12 -22.74
C ASP A 5 -26.50 -0.03 -21.20
N GLU A 6 -27.72 0.24 -20.73
CA GLU A 6 -28.12 0.18 -19.31
C GLU A 6 -28.54 -1.26 -18.94
N ASP A 7 -29.36 -1.92 -19.76
CA ASP A 7 -29.79 -3.32 -19.55
C ASP A 7 -28.62 -4.32 -19.40
N ILE A 8 -27.49 -4.04 -20.07
CA ILE A 8 -26.25 -4.86 -20.02
C ILE A 8 -25.41 -4.57 -18.75
N LEU A 9 -25.64 -3.45 -18.07
CA LEU A 9 -24.98 -3.10 -16.81
C LEU A 9 -25.75 -3.61 -15.59
N ASP A 10 -27.09 -3.62 -15.62
CA ASP A 10 -27.89 -4.19 -14.54
C ASP A 10 -27.69 -5.72 -14.43
N GLY A 11 -27.58 -6.42 -15.57
CA GLY A 11 -27.19 -7.84 -15.60
C GLY A 11 -25.74 -8.12 -15.13
N LEU A 12 -24.92 -7.08 -14.92
CA LEU A 12 -23.60 -7.19 -14.28
C LEU A 12 -23.69 -7.04 -12.75
N ASP A 13 -24.70 -6.34 -12.22
CA ASP A 13 -24.91 -6.24 -10.78
C ASP A 13 -25.62 -7.50 -10.23
N GLU A 14 -26.53 -8.15 -10.97
CA GLU A 14 -27.03 -9.50 -10.59
C GLU A 14 -25.89 -10.53 -10.53
N ALA A 15 -25.03 -10.58 -11.56
CA ALA A 15 -23.94 -11.56 -11.66
C ALA A 15 -22.75 -11.30 -10.71
N LEU A 16 -22.72 -10.14 -10.04
CA LEU A 16 -21.70 -9.79 -9.03
C LEU A 16 -22.28 -9.61 -7.61
N GLY A 17 -23.61 -9.62 -7.46
CA GLY A 17 -24.30 -9.46 -6.18
C GLY A 17 -24.30 -10.72 -5.31
N GLU A 18 -24.37 -11.92 -5.91
CA GLU A 18 -24.47 -13.19 -5.18
C GLU A 18 -23.15 -13.72 -4.59
N MET A 19 -22.10 -12.89 -4.53
CA MET A 19 -20.87 -13.18 -3.77
C MET A 19 -20.60 -12.14 -2.69
N GLU A 20 -21.61 -11.86 -1.87
CA GLU A 20 -21.36 -11.48 -0.48
C GLU A 20 -20.55 -12.58 0.21
N LEU A 21 -19.23 -12.36 0.28
CA LEU A 21 -18.37 -13.04 1.24
C LEU A 21 -18.91 -12.70 2.64
N GLN A 22 -19.71 -13.61 3.19
CA GLN A 22 -20.21 -13.53 4.56
C GLN A 22 -19.02 -13.38 5.49
N MET A 23 -18.75 -12.14 5.90
CA MET A 23 -17.84 -11.86 6.99
C MET A 23 -18.37 -12.64 8.21
N PRO A 24 -17.53 -13.36 8.96
CA PRO A 24 -17.94 -13.84 10.26
C PRO A 24 -18.30 -12.61 11.10
N THR A 25 -19.60 -12.40 11.33
CA THR A 25 -20.12 -11.36 12.21
C THR A 25 -19.78 -11.75 13.63
N VAL A 26 -18.54 -11.46 14.04
CA VAL A 26 -18.14 -11.42 15.44
C VAL A 26 -19.13 -10.50 16.12
N ASP A 27 -19.80 -11.03 17.15
CA ASP A 27 -20.99 -10.44 17.76
C ASP A 27 -20.65 -9.11 18.46
N ARG A 28 -20.81 -8.00 17.74
CA ARG A 28 -20.43 -6.65 18.17
C ARG A 28 -21.43 -6.05 19.15
N ASP A 29 -22.65 -6.58 19.18
CA ASP A 29 -23.79 -6.04 19.92
C ASP A 29 -23.82 -6.55 21.38
N ALA A 30 -22.92 -7.49 21.72
CA ALA A 30 -22.73 -8.05 23.06
C ALA A 30 -22.06 -7.12 24.09
N LEU A 31 -21.84 -5.83 23.78
CA LEU A 31 -21.23 -4.84 24.67
C LEU A 31 -22.11 -3.59 24.78
N THR A 32 -22.72 -3.39 25.94
CA THR A 32 -23.54 -2.20 26.19
C THR A 32 -22.69 -0.97 26.48
N LYS A 33 -23.30 0.21 26.33
CA LYS A 33 -22.75 1.53 26.65
C LYS A 33 -22.00 1.59 27.99
N HIS A 34 -22.46 0.83 28.99
CA HIS A 34 -21.91 0.80 30.34
C HIS A 34 -21.00 -0.42 30.66
N SER A 35 -20.79 -1.38 29.74
CA SER A 35 -19.95 -2.58 30.00
C SER A 35 -18.48 -2.28 30.37
N LEU A 36 -17.97 -1.09 30.04
CA LEU A 36 -16.66 -0.61 30.47
C LEU A 36 -16.67 0.10 31.84
N VAL A 37 -17.82 0.62 32.26
CA VAL A 37 -18.00 1.31 33.55
C VAL A 37 -18.25 0.27 34.65
N THR A 38 -19.25 -0.59 34.45
CA THR A 38 -19.60 -1.68 35.38
C THR A 38 -18.94 -3.00 34.95
N LEU A 39 -17.65 -3.15 35.22
CA LEU A 39 -16.94 -4.42 34.99
C LEU A 39 -17.39 -5.52 35.97
N SER A 40 -18.26 -6.43 35.54
CA SER A 40 -18.30 -7.78 36.14
C SER A 40 -17.15 -8.65 35.61
N GLU A 41 -16.76 -9.70 36.36
CA GLU A 41 -15.73 -10.64 35.89
C GLU A 41 -16.05 -11.34 34.55
N PRO A 42 -17.28 -11.83 34.26
CA PRO A 42 -17.57 -12.44 32.97
C PRO A 42 -17.53 -11.43 31.81
N GLU A 43 -18.10 -10.23 31.97
CA GLU A 43 -18.05 -9.17 30.94
C GLU A 43 -16.61 -8.72 30.68
N GLY A 44 -15.83 -8.51 31.76
CA GLY A 44 -14.40 -8.21 31.69
C GLY A 44 -13.53 -9.35 31.13
N LYS A 45 -14.08 -10.56 30.93
CA LYS A 45 -13.46 -11.65 30.18
C LYS A 45 -13.90 -11.67 28.71
N ALA A 46 -15.18 -11.47 28.43
CA ALA A 46 -15.71 -11.35 27.08
C ALA A 46 -15.07 -10.17 26.32
N LEU A 47 -15.00 -9.00 26.95
CA LEU A 47 -14.36 -7.80 26.40
C LEU A 47 -12.87 -8.01 26.11
N ARG A 48 -12.13 -8.77 26.94
CA ARG A 48 -10.73 -9.14 26.62
C ARG A 48 -10.63 -10.03 25.40
N ALA A 49 -11.55 -10.98 25.22
CA ALA A 49 -11.57 -11.85 24.03
C ALA A 49 -11.88 -11.05 22.76
N LEU A 50 -12.83 -10.11 22.80
CA LEU A 50 -13.08 -9.21 21.68
C LEU A 50 -11.87 -8.31 21.38
N LEU A 51 -11.25 -7.71 22.40
CA LEU A 51 -10.07 -6.85 22.21
C LEU A 51 -8.88 -7.61 21.63
N ASP A 52 -8.63 -8.87 22.03
CA ASP A 52 -7.57 -9.69 21.43
C ASP A 52 -7.93 -10.11 19.99
N SER A 53 -9.21 -10.39 19.67
CA SER A 53 -9.67 -10.62 18.29
C SER A 53 -9.43 -9.39 17.41
N LEU A 54 -9.86 -8.20 17.85
CA LEU A 54 -9.66 -6.94 17.13
C LEU A 54 -8.16 -6.62 16.95
N LEU A 55 -7.31 -6.92 17.94
CA LEU A 55 -5.86 -6.78 17.82
C LEU A 55 -5.23 -7.85 16.91
N VAL A 56 -5.81 -9.05 16.76
CA VAL A 56 -5.35 -10.06 15.81
C VAL A 56 -5.76 -9.71 14.37
N GLU A 57 -7.02 -9.36 14.15
CA GLU A 57 -7.59 -8.86 12.87
C GLU A 57 -6.88 -7.59 12.38
N GLY A 58 -6.55 -6.71 13.32
CA GLY A 58 -5.83 -5.45 13.10
C GLY A 58 -4.32 -5.55 13.20
N ASN A 59 -3.71 -6.75 13.08
CA ASN A 59 -2.25 -6.94 13.04
C ASN A 59 -1.45 -6.30 14.19
N GLY A 60 -2.06 -6.14 15.37
CA GLY A 60 -1.51 -5.53 16.58
C GLY A 60 -2.08 -4.16 16.93
N GLU A 61 -2.97 -3.60 16.11
CA GLU A 61 -3.59 -2.29 16.32
C GLU A 61 -5.10 -2.29 16.10
N ALA A 62 -5.84 -1.68 17.01
CA ALA A 62 -7.27 -1.44 16.88
C ALA A 62 -7.63 -0.01 17.29
N VAL A 63 -8.51 0.65 16.54
CA VAL A 63 -9.20 1.86 16.99
C VAL A 63 -10.49 1.42 17.68
N TYR A 64 -10.70 1.85 18.91
CA TYR A 64 -11.85 1.50 19.74
C TYR A 64 -12.56 2.76 20.24
N THR A 65 -13.88 2.74 20.24
CA THR A 65 -14.73 3.87 20.63
C THR A 65 -15.40 3.59 21.96
N ILE A 66 -15.09 4.39 22.98
CA ILE A 66 -15.69 4.35 24.32
C ILE A 66 -16.95 5.22 24.32
N GLY A 67 -18.07 4.68 24.77
CA GLY A 67 -19.37 5.37 24.82
C GLY A 67 -20.24 5.22 23.56
N THR A 68 -19.96 4.21 22.72
CA THR A 68 -20.90 3.76 21.68
C THR A 68 -22.17 3.20 22.31
N ALA A 69 -23.32 3.64 21.79
CA ALA A 69 -24.61 3.04 22.11
C ALA A 69 -24.91 1.85 21.17
N VAL A 70 -25.67 0.88 21.68
CA VAL A 70 -26.22 -0.24 20.89
C VAL A 70 -27.70 0.05 20.60
N GLU A 71 -28.04 0.12 19.31
CA GLU A 71 -29.35 0.24 18.62
C GLU A 71 -30.46 1.19 19.13
N GLN A 72 -30.60 1.50 20.43
CA GLN A 72 -31.71 2.30 20.98
C GLN A 72 -31.31 3.36 22.02
N GLU A 73 -30.06 3.39 22.50
CA GLU A 73 -29.55 4.46 23.35
C GLU A 73 -28.88 5.58 22.53
N ALA A 74 -28.78 6.79 23.08
CA ALA A 74 -27.99 7.87 22.50
C ALA A 74 -26.52 7.81 23.01
N PRO A 75 -25.52 8.11 22.15
CA PRO A 75 -24.11 8.00 22.50
C PRO A 75 -23.64 9.08 23.50
N GLY A 76 -22.56 8.77 24.22
CA GLY A 76 -21.92 9.65 25.19
C GLY A 76 -22.11 9.21 26.65
N LEU A 77 -21.06 9.33 27.45
CA LEU A 77 -20.99 9.03 28.89
C LEU A 77 -20.71 10.32 29.69
N ALA A 78 -21.00 10.31 30.99
CA ALA A 78 -20.55 11.39 31.87
C ALA A 78 -19.01 11.42 31.96
N GLU A 79 -18.40 12.58 32.26
CA GLU A 79 -16.94 12.71 32.29
C GLU A 79 -16.27 11.79 33.33
N GLU A 80 -16.91 11.58 34.49
CA GLU A 80 -16.46 10.65 35.52
C GLU A 80 -16.59 9.18 35.08
N GLU A 81 -17.68 8.82 34.39
CA GLU A 81 -17.88 7.48 33.82
C GLU A 81 -16.87 7.18 32.71
N LEU A 82 -16.59 8.16 31.85
CA LEU A 82 -15.59 8.06 30.79
C LEU A 82 -14.18 7.83 31.36
N ALA A 83 -13.83 8.54 32.44
CA ALA A 83 -12.57 8.34 33.15
C ALA A 83 -12.46 6.94 33.76
N GLN A 84 -13.53 6.43 34.37
CA GLN A 84 -13.59 5.05 34.88
C GLN A 84 -13.50 4.00 33.77
N ALA A 85 -14.26 4.18 32.69
CA ALA A 85 -14.24 3.31 31.50
C ALA A 85 -12.83 3.24 30.87
N ARG A 86 -12.12 4.37 30.83
CA ARG A 86 -10.75 4.45 30.34
C ARG A 86 -9.75 3.73 31.26
N ASP A 87 -9.76 4.01 32.55
CA ASP A 87 -8.88 3.35 33.54
C ASP A 87 -9.13 1.83 33.57
N ASN A 88 -10.39 1.41 33.46
CA ASN A 88 -10.77 0.01 33.24
C ASN A 88 -10.19 -0.55 31.94
N LEU A 89 -10.31 0.15 30.81
CA LEU A 89 -9.72 -0.29 29.53
C LEU A 89 -8.18 -0.40 29.62
N GLU A 90 -7.49 0.56 30.23
CA GLU A 90 -6.03 0.52 30.45
C GLU A 90 -5.62 -0.69 31.32
N LYS A 91 -6.44 -1.08 32.32
CA LYS A 91 -6.28 -2.33 33.11
C LYS A 91 -6.62 -3.62 32.35
N LEU A 92 -7.34 -3.56 31.23
CA LEU A 92 -7.57 -4.71 30.34
C LEU A 92 -6.42 -4.83 29.32
N CYS A 93 -6.06 -3.72 28.66
CA CYS A 93 -5.01 -3.66 27.65
C CYS A 93 -3.63 -4.00 28.22
N SER A 94 -3.31 -3.55 29.44
CA SER A 94 -2.07 -3.93 30.13
C SER A 94 -1.93 -5.44 30.37
N LYS A 95 -3.05 -6.18 30.50
CA LYS A 95 -3.04 -7.66 30.58
C LYS A 95 -2.89 -8.36 29.22
N LEU A 96 -3.04 -7.62 28.13
CA LEU A 96 -2.83 -8.06 26.74
C LEU A 96 -1.50 -7.54 26.16
N ASN A 97 -0.60 -7.00 27.01
CA ASN A 97 0.62 -6.29 26.61
C ASN A 97 0.37 -5.13 25.62
N ALA A 98 -0.77 -4.44 25.71
CA ALA A 98 -1.13 -3.31 24.86
C ALA A 98 -1.14 -1.96 25.60
N GLU A 99 -0.73 -0.91 24.90
CA GLU A 99 -0.80 0.48 25.36
C GLU A 99 -2.00 1.17 24.70
N VAL A 100 -2.67 2.05 25.44
CA VAL A 100 -3.83 2.82 24.99
C VAL A 100 -3.40 4.26 24.76
N SER A 101 -3.73 4.79 23.58
CA SER A 101 -3.42 6.17 23.20
C SER A 101 -4.69 6.92 22.79
N GLU A 102 -4.81 8.18 23.19
CA GLU A 102 -5.98 9.00 22.93
C GLU A 102 -5.90 9.63 21.53
N VAL A 103 -6.92 9.40 20.69
CA VAL A 103 -6.97 9.92 19.32
C VAL A 103 -7.86 11.16 19.24
N ARG A 104 -9.07 11.10 19.83
CA ARG A 104 -9.97 12.25 19.98
C ARG A 104 -11.00 12.03 21.10
N ARG A 105 -11.60 13.13 21.56
CA ARG A 105 -12.86 13.15 22.31
C ARG A 105 -13.88 13.97 21.52
N ARG A 106 -15.13 13.55 21.54
CA ARG A 106 -16.29 14.27 21.00
C ARG A 106 -17.34 14.42 22.09
N HIS A 107 -18.15 15.47 22.01
CA HIS A 107 -19.33 15.63 22.85
C HIS A 107 -20.56 15.37 21.99
N GLU A 108 -21.33 14.35 22.35
CA GLU A 108 -22.57 13.92 21.70
C GLU A 108 -23.77 14.22 22.63
N GLU A 109 -24.97 13.76 22.28
CA GLU A 109 -26.22 14.15 22.96
C GLU A 109 -26.31 13.77 24.44
N GLN A 110 -25.69 12.67 24.88
CA GLN A 110 -25.68 12.22 26.28
C GLN A 110 -24.32 12.36 26.99
N GLY A 111 -23.36 13.07 26.38
CA GLY A 111 -22.07 13.38 27.01
C GLY A 111 -20.87 13.07 26.11
N TRP A 112 -19.76 12.67 26.73
CA TRP A 112 -18.50 12.48 26.04
C TRP A 112 -18.36 11.09 25.41
N VAL A 113 -17.87 11.04 24.17
CA VAL A 113 -17.41 9.85 23.46
C VAL A 113 -15.90 9.98 23.26
N GLN A 114 -15.13 8.93 23.55
CA GLN A 114 -13.68 8.94 23.37
C GLN A 114 -13.23 7.85 22.41
N GLU A 115 -12.40 8.21 21.44
CA GLU A 115 -11.77 7.25 20.53
C GLU A 115 -10.30 7.08 20.88
N VAL A 116 -9.91 5.82 21.06
CA VAL A 116 -8.57 5.41 21.48
C VAL A 116 -7.97 4.45 20.47
N LEU A 117 -6.67 4.59 20.23
CA LEU A 117 -5.86 3.63 19.50
C LEU A 117 -5.19 2.71 20.52
N ILE A 118 -5.55 1.44 20.46
CA ILE A 118 -4.97 0.36 21.26
C ILE A 118 -3.89 -0.29 20.39
N ARG A 119 -2.63 -0.25 20.84
CA ARG A 119 -1.47 -0.82 20.12
C ARG A 119 -0.77 -1.84 21.01
N ARG A 120 -0.69 -3.09 20.57
CA ARG A 120 0.05 -4.16 21.24
C ARG A 120 1.55 -3.82 21.20
N ARG A 121 2.24 -3.92 22.33
CA ARG A 121 3.70 -3.78 22.38
C ARG A 121 4.32 -5.03 21.76
N CYS A 122 5.08 -4.83 20.69
CA CYS A 122 5.90 -5.88 20.09
C CYS A 122 7.00 -6.32 21.07
N GLU A 123 7.35 -7.60 21.05
CA GLU A 123 8.41 -8.15 21.92
C GLU A 123 9.76 -8.10 21.18
N GLY A 124 10.76 -7.45 21.79
CA GLY A 124 12.07 -7.25 21.18
C GLY A 124 12.11 -6.10 20.18
N ALA A 125 12.74 -6.32 19.01
CA ALA A 125 12.94 -5.31 17.96
C ALA A 125 12.05 -5.56 16.73
N ASP A 126 10.83 -6.04 16.94
CA ASP A 126 9.80 -6.15 15.91
C ASP A 126 8.84 -4.96 15.97
N PHE A 127 8.19 -4.65 14.85
CA PHE A 127 7.34 -3.48 14.67
C PHE A 127 6.33 -3.70 13.53
N ILE A 128 5.16 -3.06 13.67
CA ILE A 128 4.09 -3.12 12.67
C ILE A 128 4.53 -2.30 11.44
N GLU A 129 4.67 -2.95 10.27
CA GLU A 129 5.21 -2.33 9.06
C GLU A 129 4.16 -2.07 7.98
N VAL A 130 3.93 -0.80 7.67
CA VAL A 130 2.97 -0.37 6.63
C VAL A 130 3.74 0.16 5.42
N ARG A 131 3.69 -0.55 4.28
CA ARG A 131 4.37 -0.15 3.04
C ARG A 131 3.48 0.81 2.22
N VAL A 132 3.98 2.01 1.93
CA VAL A 132 3.28 3.06 1.20
C VAL A 132 4.05 3.42 -0.08
N ALA A 133 3.46 3.16 -1.24
CA ALA A 133 4.01 3.60 -2.52
C ALA A 133 3.69 5.08 -2.77
N VAL A 134 4.71 5.89 -3.04
CA VAL A 134 4.55 7.33 -3.29
C VAL A 134 4.57 7.59 -4.79
N VAL A 135 3.43 8.02 -5.33
CA VAL A 135 3.19 8.08 -6.78
C VAL A 135 2.60 9.43 -7.18
N GLY A 136 2.87 9.89 -8.40
CA GLY A 136 2.43 11.22 -8.86
C GLY A 136 3.42 11.86 -9.82
N ASN A 137 3.02 12.96 -10.45
CA ASN A 137 3.77 13.59 -11.53
C ASN A 137 5.16 14.13 -11.09
N VAL A 138 5.98 14.50 -12.07
CA VAL A 138 7.13 15.42 -11.88
C VAL A 138 6.62 16.70 -11.20
N ASP A 139 7.45 17.30 -10.36
CA ASP A 139 7.19 18.54 -9.62
C ASP A 139 5.97 18.54 -8.66
N ALA A 140 5.27 17.41 -8.47
CA ALA A 140 4.24 17.22 -7.43
C ALA A 140 4.80 17.15 -5.99
N GLY A 141 6.11 17.29 -5.80
CA GLY A 141 6.74 17.43 -4.48
C GLY A 141 7.03 16.13 -3.71
N LYS A 142 6.98 14.95 -4.35
CA LYS A 142 7.17 13.61 -3.70
C LYS A 142 8.34 13.54 -2.72
N SER A 143 9.57 13.55 -3.23
CA SER A 143 10.79 13.48 -2.42
C SER A 143 10.97 14.72 -1.52
N THR A 144 10.28 15.83 -1.79
CA THR A 144 10.25 17.00 -0.90
C THR A 144 9.40 16.72 0.34
N LEU A 145 8.18 16.18 0.19
CA LEU A 145 7.32 15.78 1.30
C LEU A 145 7.98 14.66 2.11
N LEU A 146 8.53 13.64 1.44
CA LEU A 146 9.28 12.58 2.12
C LEU A 146 10.44 13.15 2.93
N GLY A 147 11.23 14.08 2.38
CA GLY A 147 12.32 14.71 3.10
C GLY A 147 11.88 15.57 4.30
N VAL A 148 10.65 16.10 4.28
CA VAL A 148 10.06 16.80 5.44
C VAL A 148 9.56 15.80 6.48
N LEU A 149 8.76 14.81 6.08
CA LEU A 149 8.18 13.80 6.97
C LEU A 149 9.24 12.95 7.69
N THR A 150 10.33 12.57 7.01
CA THR A 150 11.33 11.66 7.59
C THR A 150 12.40 12.36 8.42
N HIS A 151 12.72 13.63 8.15
CA HIS A 151 13.73 14.39 8.91
C HIS A 151 13.14 15.44 9.86
N ASP A 152 11.81 15.61 9.88
CA ASP A 152 11.05 16.63 10.62
C ASP A 152 11.60 18.06 10.46
N VAL A 153 11.98 18.41 9.22
CA VAL A 153 12.48 19.74 8.84
C VAL A 153 11.75 20.23 7.60
N LEU A 154 11.03 21.35 7.74
CA LEU A 154 10.29 22.01 6.65
C LEU A 154 11.21 22.40 5.48
N ASP A 155 10.65 22.39 4.27
CA ASP A 155 11.38 22.75 3.06
C ASP A 155 11.40 24.27 2.83
N ASN A 156 12.51 24.79 2.31
CA ASN A 156 12.68 26.22 2.04
C ASN A 156 12.04 26.69 0.71
N GLY A 157 11.03 25.96 0.21
CA GLY A 157 10.40 26.17 -1.10
C GLY A 157 11.31 25.89 -2.32
N ARG A 158 12.59 25.58 -2.11
CA ARG A 158 13.57 25.28 -3.19
C ARG A 158 13.96 23.80 -3.25
N GLY A 159 13.40 22.95 -2.38
CA GLY A 159 13.72 21.53 -2.31
C GLY A 159 15.07 21.25 -1.66
N ARG A 160 15.35 21.90 -0.52
CA ARG A 160 16.44 21.54 0.41
C ARG A 160 16.17 20.20 1.09
N SER A 161 14.92 19.86 1.40
CA SER A 161 14.59 18.59 2.08
C SER A 161 14.96 17.38 1.21
N ARG A 162 14.54 17.37 -0.06
CA ARG A 162 14.81 16.27 -1.03
C ARG A 162 16.30 16.01 -1.31
N GLN A 163 17.19 16.99 -1.11
CA GLN A 163 18.63 16.80 -1.30
C GLN A 163 19.21 15.73 -0.35
N LYS A 164 18.58 15.50 0.81
CA LYS A 164 18.97 14.43 1.74
C LYS A 164 18.63 13.02 1.24
N LEU A 165 17.68 12.88 0.31
CA LEU A 165 17.18 11.58 -0.17
C LEU A 165 17.86 11.09 -1.46
N PHE A 166 18.44 11.99 -2.26
CA PHE A 166 19.09 11.63 -3.53
C PHE A 166 20.33 10.76 -3.31
N ARG A 167 20.42 9.64 -4.06
CA ARG A 167 21.45 8.60 -3.84
C ARG A 167 22.50 8.56 -4.94
N HIS A 168 22.22 9.18 -6.08
CA HIS A 168 23.12 9.21 -7.23
C HIS A 168 23.42 10.64 -7.67
N GLN A 169 24.64 10.87 -8.17
CA GLN A 169 25.10 12.19 -8.62
C GLN A 169 24.12 12.82 -9.64
N HIS A 170 23.67 12.05 -10.63
CA HIS A 170 22.71 12.54 -11.63
C HIS A 170 21.32 12.89 -11.08
N GLU A 171 20.92 12.39 -9.90
CA GLU A 171 19.68 12.81 -9.22
C GLU A 171 19.86 14.18 -8.55
N ILE A 172 21.06 14.46 -8.02
CA ILE A 172 21.46 15.78 -7.51
C ILE A 172 21.54 16.77 -8.67
N ASP A 173 22.27 16.44 -9.74
CA ASP A 173 22.51 17.32 -10.90
C ASP A 173 21.22 17.67 -11.66
N SER A 174 20.30 16.71 -11.81
CA SER A 174 19.03 16.90 -12.52
C SER A 174 17.85 17.28 -11.61
N GLY A 175 18.02 17.21 -10.29
CA GLY A 175 16.96 17.42 -9.29
C GLY A 175 15.79 16.42 -9.37
N ARG A 176 16.00 15.23 -9.95
CA ARG A 176 14.95 14.25 -10.29
C ARG A 176 15.32 12.85 -9.83
N THR A 177 14.44 12.23 -9.03
CA THR A 177 14.52 10.82 -8.63
C THR A 177 14.46 9.90 -9.85
N SER A 178 15.39 8.95 -9.92
CA SER A 178 15.57 8.00 -11.03
C SER A 178 15.49 6.54 -10.59
N SER A 179 15.87 6.29 -9.34
CA SER A 179 15.84 5.01 -8.64
C SER A 179 14.52 4.82 -7.88
N VAL A 180 14.27 3.60 -7.38
CA VAL A 180 13.29 3.39 -6.31
C VAL A 180 14.05 3.56 -4.99
N ALA A 181 13.61 4.51 -4.16
CA ALA A 181 14.14 4.69 -2.82
C ALA A 181 13.16 4.12 -1.80
N HIS A 182 13.71 3.65 -0.67
CA HIS A 182 12.94 3.35 0.53
C HIS A 182 13.37 4.33 1.61
N ASP A 183 12.43 4.95 2.29
CA ASP A 183 12.66 5.83 3.44
C ASP A 183 11.58 5.56 4.51
N ILE A 184 11.84 5.87 5.77
CA ILE A 184 11.07 5.31 6.90
C ILE A 184 10.58 6.41 7.85
N LEU A 185 9.39 6.21 8.42
CA LEU A 185 8.78 7.05 9.44
C LEU A 185 8.27 6.17 10.58
N GLY A 186 8.94 6.22 11.73
CA GLY A 186 8.58 5.49 12.93
C GLY A 186 7.62 6.27 13.84
N PHE A 187 6.65 5.56 14.41
CA PHE A 187 5.75 6.02 15.45
C PHE A 187 5.94 5.17 16.71
N ASP A 188 5.94 5.81 17.88
CA ASP A 188 5.97 5.11 19.17
C ASP A 188 4.64 4.41 19.50
N ALA A 189 4.52 3.85 20.71
CA ALA A 189 3.28 3.23 21.19
C ALA A 189 2.10 4.23 21.34
N ARG A 190 2.36 5.53 21.27
CA ARG A 190 1.40 6.64 21.50
C ARG A 190 1.06 7.43 20.23
N GLY A 191 1.69 7.11 19.10
CA GLY A 191 1.52 7.79 17.82
C GLY A 191 2.41 9.02 17.61
N GLN A 192 3.42 9.25 18.47
CA GLN A 192 4.42 10.31 18.27
C GLN A 192 5.53 9.85 17.33
N VAL A 193 6.06 10.77 16.52
CA VAL A 193 7.13 10.48 15.56
C VAL A 193 8.48 10.32 16.27
N VAL A 194 9.14 9.17 16.09
CA VAL A 194 10.47 8.88 16.70
C VAL A 194 11.66 9.23 15.81
N ASN A 195 11.42 9.69 14.58
CA ASN A 195 12.46 10.08 13.62
C ASN A 195 13.27 11.29 14.09
N ARG A 196 14.29 11.06 14.93
CA ARG A 196 15.24 12.08 15.38
C ARG A 196 16.47 12.07 14.46
N PRO A 197 16.76 13.17 13.72
CA PRO A 197 18.01 13.26 12.97
C PRO A 197 19.18 13.39 13.94
N GLY A 198 20.24 12.59 13.75
CA GLY A 198 21.47 12.70 14.53
C GLY A 198 22.26 13.98 14.20
N HIS A 199 23.38 14.22 14.89
CA HIS A 199 24.21 15.41 14.68
C HIS A 199 24.67 15.61 13.21
N ASP A 200 24.89 14.52 12.46
CA ASP A 200 25.23 14.55 11.03
C ASP A 200 24.03 14.86 10.10
N GLY A 201 22.83 15.09 10.63
CA GLY A 201 21.58 15.28 9.89
C GLY A 201 21.03 14.01 9.22
N LYS A 202 21.73 12.89 9.34
CA LYS A 202 21.31 11.54 8.93
C LYS A 202 20.42 10.91 10.00
N ILE A 203 19.54 10.01 9.57
CA ILE A 203 18.68 9.21 10.44
C ILE A 203 19.33 7.83 10.55
N ASP A 204 19.54 7.32 11.77
CA ASP A 204 19.85 5.91 11.94
C ASP A 204 18.54 5.09 11.85
N TRP A 205 18.51 4.17 10.89
CA TRP A 205 17.36 3.30 10.69
C TRP A 205 17.26 2.22 11.75
N VAL A 206 18.37 1.84 12.40
CA VAL A 206 18.36 0.85 13.48
C VAL A 206 17.71 1.44 14.73
N GLN A 207 18.13 2.65 15.14
CA GLN A 207 17.46 3.37 16.23
C GLN A 207 15.97 3.58 15.95
N VAL A 208 15.58 4.10 14.76
CA VAL A 208 14.15 4.31 14.43
C VAL A 208 13.34 3.01 14.47
N CYS A 209 13.92 1.87 14.08
CA CYS A 209 13.28 0.56 14.21
C CYS A 209 13.30 -0.04 15.62
N THR A 210 14.03 0.55 16.56
CA THR A 210 14.07 0.13 17.98
C THR A 210 13.14 0.98 18.85
N ASP A 211 13.07 2.29 18.56
CA ASP A 211 12.22 3.24 19.30
C ASP A 211 10.75 3.24 18.82
N ALA A 212 10.45 2.70 17.62
CA ALA A 212 9.11 2.69 17.04
C ALA A 212 8.34 1.37 17.27
N ALA A 213 7.07 1.47 17.67
CA ALA A 213 6.14 0.34 17.69
C ALA A 213 5.49 0.09 16.30
N LYS A 214 5.40 1.14 15.47
CA LYS A 214 4.92 1.07 14.07
C LYS A 214 5.87 1.83 13.15
N VAL A 215 6.20 1.29 11.98
CA VAL A 215 7.01 1.98 10.97
C VAL A 215 6.32 2.01 9.62
N VAL A 216 6.01 3.22 9.16
CA VAL A 216 5.55 3.48 7.80
C VAL A 216 6.77 3.52 6.88
N THR A 217 6.72 2.73 5.82
CA THR A 217 7.83 2.50 4.89
C THR A 217 7.46 3.05 3.54
N PHE A 218 8.00 4.20 3.21
CA PHE A 218 7.76 4.85 1.93
C PHE A 218 8.60 4.20 0.84
N ILE A 219 8.00 4.07 -0.34
CA ILE A 219 8.65 3.65 -1.57
C ILE A 219 8.53 4.84 -2.53
N ASP A 220 9.59 5.64 -2.68
CA ASP A 220 9.57 6.80 -3.61
C ASP A 220 9.66 6.28 -5.04
N LEU A 221 8.57 6.42 -5.79
CA LEU A 221 8.49 5.98 -7.18
C LEU A 221 8.73 7.17 -8.12
N ALA A 222 9.68 7.00 -9.04
CA ALA A 222 9.98 8.01 -10.04
C ALA A 222 8.71 8.45 -10.81
N GLY A 223 8.46 9.76 -10.83
CA GLY A 223 7.23 10.35 -11.39
C GLY A 223 7.31 10.85 -12.83
N HIS A 224 8.33 10.42 -13.58
CA HIS A 224 8.53 10.81 -14.97
C HIS A 224 8.31 9.58 -15.86
N GLU A 225 7.54 9.71 -16.95
CA GLU A 225 7.27 8.64 -17.93
C GLU A 225 8.50 7.80 -18.36
N ARG A 226 9.69 8.41 -18.50
CA ARG A 226 10.97 7.71 -18.83
C ARG A 226 11.36 6.66 -17.78
N TYR A 227 10.90 6.83 -16.55
CA TYR A 227 11.12 5.96 -15.40
C TYR A 227 9.86 5.18 -15.00
N LEU A 228 8.76 5.21 -15.79
CA LEU A 228 7.55 4.40 -15.52
C LEU A 228 7.86 2.90 -15.31
N LYS A 229 8.95 2.40 -15.92
CA LYS A 229 9.48 1.04 -15.73
C LYS A 229 9.92 0.72 -14.29
N THR A 230 10.40 1.71 -13.52
CA THR A 230 10.75 1.56 -12.09
C THR A 230 9.55 1.82 -11.20
N THR A 231 8.64 2.73 -11.59
CA THR A 231 7.33 2.89 -10.95
C THR A 231 6.54 1.59 -10.91
N VAL A 232 6.38 0.92 -12.07
CA VAL A 232 5.66 -0.36 -12.14
C VAL A 232 6.33 -1.43 -11.29
N PHE A 233 7.66 -1.57 -11.39
CA PHE A 233 8.42 -2.53 -10.57
C PHE A 233 8.26 -2.28 -9.06
N GLY A 234 8.28 -1.02 -8.61
CA GLY A 234 8.08 -0.69 -7.20
C GLY A 234 6.62 -0.81 -6.71
N LEU A 235 5.64 -0.88 -7.61
CA LEU A 235 4.26 -1.26 -7.28
C LEU A 235 4.06 -2.78 -7.28
N THR A 236 4.74 -3.53 -8.15
CA THR A 236 4.54 -4.99 -8.25
C THR A 236 5.44 -5.79 -7.31
N GLY A 237 6.75 -5.53 -7.26
CA GLY A 237 7.72 -6.35 -6.49
C GLY A 237 7.75 -6.07 -4.99
N HIS A 238 7.55 -4.80 -4.60
CA HIS A 238 7.58 -4.40 -3.19
C HIS A 238 6.21 -4.48 -2.47
N VAL A 239 5.16 -4.91 -3.21
CA VAL A 239 3.77 -5.13 -2.76
C VAL A 239 3.32 -4.10 -1.70
N PRO A 240 3.10 -2.84 -2.07
CA PRO A 240 2.69 -1.79 -1.14
C PRO A 240 1.28 -2.08 -0.59
N HIS A 241 1.06 -1.82 0.70
CA HIS A 241 -0.26 -1.90 1.31
C HIS A 241 -1.16 -0.73 0.86
N PHE A 242 -0.57 0.44 0.60
CA PHE A 242 -1.29 1.66 0.19
C PHE A 242 -0.51 2.46 -0.86
N ALA A 243 -1.22 3.29 -1.62
CA ALA A 243 -0.63 4.28 -2.53
C ALA A 243 -0.98 5.70 -2.12
N MET A 244 0.04 6.55 -1.94
CA MET A 244 -0.09 7.99 -1.76
C MET A 244 0.02 8.68 -3.13
N LEU A 245 -1.11 9.15 -3.68
CA LEU A 245 -1.13 9.92 -4.91
C LEU A 245 -0.87 11.40 -4.64
N MET A 246 0.27 11.91 -5.10
CA MET A 246 0.69 13.29 -4.90
C MET A 246 0.42 14.17 -6.12
N ILE A 247 -0.21 15.32 -5.87
CA ILE A 247 -0.62 16.30 -6.88
C ILE A 247 -0.15 17.68 -6.43
N GLY A 248 0.46 18.47 -7.32
CA GLY A 248 0.79 19.87 -7.02
C GLY A 248 -0.41 20.78 -7.27
N SER A 249 -0.82 21.55 -6.26
CA SER A 249 -1.91 22.54 -6.32
C SER A 249 -1.80 23.49 -7.52
N ASN A 250 -0.57 23.88 -7.87
CA ASN A 250 -0.24 24.85 -8.91
C ASN A 250 -0.10 24.26 -10.31
N ALA A 251 0.07 22.94 -10.42
CA ALA A 251 0.19 22.21 -11.68
C ALA A 251 -1.12 21.53 -12.08
N GLY A 252 -2.03 21.30 -11.13
CA GLY A 252 -3.26 20.55 -11.32
C GLY A 252 -3.00 19.11 -11.81
N ILE A 253 -4.04 18.50 -12.39
CA ILE A 253 -3.94 17.16 -12.97
C ILE A 253 -3.56 17.27 -14.46
N VAL A 254 -2.39 17.86 -14.71
CA VAL A 254 -1.76 17.89 -16.04
C VAL A 254 -1.04 16.57 -16.29
N GLY A 255 -1.59 15.76 -17.19
CA GLY A 255 -0.96 14.52 -17.64
C GLY A 255 0.32 14.77 -18.46
N MET A 256 1.22 13.79 -18.51
CA MET A 256 2.51 13.89 -19.21
C MET A 256 2.40 13.77 -20.74
N THR A 257 1.62 14.65 -21.37
CA THR A 257 1.83 15.05 -22.77
C THR A 257 1.17 16.40 -23.05
N LYS A 258 1.97 17.45 -23.32
CA LYS A 258 1.52 18.55 -24.17
C LYS A 258 1.48 18.00 -25.61
N GLY A 259 0.30 17.65 -26.09
CA GLY A 259 0.13 17.00 -27.39
C GLY A 259 -1.26 17.27 -27.97
N PHE A 260 -1.33 18.29 -28.81
CA PHE A 260 -2.49 18.75 -29.58
C PHE A 260 -3.72 19.27 -28.80
N VAL A 261 -4.19 20.44 -29.23
CA VAL A 261 -5.54 20.94 -28.94
C VAL A 261 -6.50 20.20 -29.89
N SER A 262 -7.44 19.42 -29.36
CA SER A 262 -8.58 18.93 -30.13
C SER A 262 -9.79 18.67 -29.24
N LEU A 263 -10.97 19.07 -29.72
CA LEU A 263 -12.26 18.96 -29.03
C LEU A 263 -12.96 17.64 -29.40
N THR A 264 -12.41 16.50 -28.96
CA THR A 264 -13.03 15.18 -29.21
C THR A 264 -13.14 14.28 -27.99
N LYS A 265 -14.15 13.39 -28.07
CA LYS A 265 -14.83 12.62 -27.01
C LYS A 265 -13.99 11.47 -26.40
N GLN A 266 -12.71 11.65 -26.11
CA GLN A 266 -11.84 10.52 -25.67
C GLN A 266 -10.68 10.86 -24.71
N ARG A 267 -10.92 11.69 -23.68
CA ARG A 267 -9.95 12.13 -22.66
C ARG A 267 -9.60 11.05 -21.60
N TRP A 268 -9.37 9.80 -22.02
CA TRP A 268 -9.37 8.58 -21.18
C TRP A 268 -8.03 8.16 -20.53
N ILE A 269 -7.08 9.08 -20.39
CA ILE A 269 -5.87 8.91 -19.57
C ILE A 269 -6.01 9.91 -18.42
N ARG A 270 -6.72 9.57 -17.33
CA ARG A 270 -6.22 8.74 -16.20
C ARG A 270 -4.75 9.04 -15.90
N VAL A 271 -4.43 9.54 -14.70
CA VAL A 271 -3.02 9.62 -14.28
C VAL A 271 -2.47 8.18 -14.32
N GLU A 272 -1.44 7.90 -15.13
CA GLU A 272 -0.96 6.53 -15.36
C GLU A 272 -0.65 5.82 -14.03
N HIS A 273 -0.12 6.57 -13.07
CA HIS A 273 0.12 6.16 -11.68
C HIS A 273 -1.14 5.74 -10.90
N LEU A 274 -2.24 6.50 -11.00
CA LEU A 274 -3.53 6.15 -10.37
C LEU A 274 -4.18 4.95 -11.07
N GLY A 275 -4.11 4.91 -12.40
CA GLY A 275 -4.57 3.77 -13.19
C GLY A 275 -3.85 2.47 -12.80
N LEU A 276 -2.53 2.54 -12.58
CA LEU A 276 -1.71 1.43 -12.11
C LEU A 276 -2.02 0.99 -10.66
N ALA A 277 -2.24 1.93 -9.74
CA ALA A 277 -2.58 1.59 -8.36
C ALA A 277 -3.95 0.90 -8.27
N LEU A 278 -4.97 1.45 -8.94
CA LEU A 278 -6.32 0.85 -9.01
C LEU A 278 -6.31 -0.50 -9.75
N ALA A 279 -5.48 -0.65 -10.80
CA ALA A 279 -5.29 -1.90 -11.53
C ALA A 279 -4.68 -3.04 -10.69
N LEU A 280 -3.94 -2.70 -9.63
CA LEU A 280 -3.33 -3.65 -8.71
C LEU A 280 -4.16 -3.85 -7.43
N ASN A 281 -5.37 -3.29 -7.36
CA ASN A 281 -6.20 -3.21 -6.14
C ASN A 281 -5.45 -2.62 -4.93
N VAL A 282 -4.55 -1.64 -5.14
CA VAL A 282 -3.90 -0.92 -4.05
C VAL A 282 -4.78 0.26 -3.63
N PRO A 283 -5.26 0.36 -2.37
CA PRO A 283 -6.07 1.49 -1.93
C PRO A 283 -5.28 2.81 -2.00
N VAL A 284 -5.94 3.88 -2.46
CA VAL A 284 -5.29 5.15 -2.82
C VAL A 284 -5.87 6.31 -2.01
N TYR A 285 -5.00 7.05 -1.32
CA TYR A 285 -5.33 8.38 -0.77
C TYR A 285 -4.54 9.46 -1.50
N VAL A 286 -5.02 10.70 -1.48
CA VAL A 286 -4.48 11.81 -2.26
C VAL A 286 -3.90 12.89 -1.34
N VAL A 287 -2.73 13.42 -1.72
CA VAL A 287 -2.08 14.53 -1.04
C VAL A 287 -1.82 15.65 -2.04
N VAL A 288 -2.54 16.77 -1.87
CA VAL A 288 -2.37 18.00 -2.65
C VAL A 288 -1.32 18.87 -1.97
N THR A 289 -0.17 19.05 -2.61
CA THR A 289 0.96 19.82 -2.08
C THR A 289 1.00 21.26 -2.61
N LYS A 290 1.81 22.12 -1.97
CA LYS A 290 2.11 23.50 -2.37
C LYS A 290 0.91 24.46 -2.26
N ILE A 291 0.02 24.25 -1.28
CA ILE A 291 -1.13 25.14 -1.06
C ILE A 291 -0.70 26.59 -0.79
N ASP A 292 0.47 26.77 -0.15
CA ASP A 292 1.18 28.04 0.08
C ASP A 292 1.45 28.89 -1.18
N MET A 293 1.55 28.27 -2.36
CA MET A 293 1.94 28.93 -3.61
C MET A 293 0.77 29.14 -4.59
N CYS A 294 -0.41 28.58 -4.31
CA CYS A 294 -1.50 28.51 -5.27
C CYS A 294 -2.65 29.47 -4.93
N PRO A 295 -3.11 30.33 -5.86
CA PRO A 295 -4.27 31.16 -5.60
C PRO A 295 -5.54 30.29 -5.43
N PRO A 296 -6.45 30.64 -4.52
CA PRO A 296 -7.54 29.75 -4.09
C PRO A 296 -8.45 29.28 -5.24
N ASN A 297 -8.67 30.14 -6.24
CA ASN A 297 -9.47 29.81 -7.43
C ASN A 297 -8.89 28.63 -8.25
N VAL A 298 -7.56 28.46 -8.25
CA VAL A 298 -6.88 27.36 -8.98
C VAL A 298 -6.82 26.09 -8.14
N LEU A 299 -6.71 26.23 -6.81
CA LEU A 299 -6.82 25.12 -5.87
C LEU A 299 -8.24 24.51 -5.92
N ASP A 300 -9.29 25.32 -5.79
CA ASP A 300 -10.69 24.88 -5.91
C ASP A 300 -10.99 24.20 -7.26
N ALA A 301 -10.55 24.78 -8.37
CA ALA A 301 -10.67 24.16 -9.70
C ALA A 301 -9.96 22.79 -9.79
N THR A 302 -8.81 22.65 -9.13
CA THR A 302 -8.05 21.39 -9.05
C THR A 302 -8.76 20.35 -8.18
N LEU A 303 -9.32 20.74 -7.03
CA LEU A 303 -10.11 19.86 -6.17
C LEU A 303 -11.39 19.40 -6.84
N LYS A 304 -12.13 20.28 -7.51
CA LYS A 304 -13.33 19.93 -8.31
C LYS A 304 -13.00 18.97 -9.44
N LEU A 305 -11.86 19.13 -10.12
CA LEU A 305 -11.38 18.18 -11.13
C LEU A 305 -11.01 16.82 -10.51
N LEU A 306 -10.31 16.82 -9.37
CA LEU A 306 -9.94 15.61 -8.64
C LEU A 306 -11.18 14.81 -8.19
N GLN A 307 -12.14 15.46 -7.54
CA GLN A 307 -13.40 14.85 -7.13
C GLN A 307 -14.17 14.25 -8.32
N LYS A 308 -14.21 14.95 -9.47
CA LYS A 308 -14.83 14.43 -10.70
C LYS A 308 -14.12 13.22 -11.29
N ILE A 309 -12.80 13.11 -11.13
CA ILE A 309 -12.01 11.94 -11.55
C ILE A 309 -12.24 10.75 -10.61
N LEU A 310 -12.23 10.97 -9.29
CA LEU A 310 -12.47 9.92 -8.30
C LEU A 310 -13.89 9.34 -8.39
N LYS A 311 -14.90 10.20 -8.59
CA LYS A 311 -16.30 9.81 -8.84
C LYS A 311 -16.55 9.23 -10.24
N SER A 312 -15.56 9.21 -11.14
CA SER A 312 -15.75 8.67 -12.49
C SER A 312 -15.96 7.14 -12.47
N PRO A 313 -16.69 6.55 -13.43
CA PRO A 313 -16.97 5.11 -13.44
C PRO A 313 -15.72 4.23 -13.58
N GLY A 314 -14.58 4.81 -13.98
CA GLY A 314 -13.29 4.13 -14.01
C GLY A 314 -12.54 4.09 -12.68
N CYS A 315 -13.03 4.78 -11.63
CA CYS A 315 -12.43 4.80 -10.29
C CYS A 315 -13.44 4.40 -9.18
N ARG A 316 -14.72 4.80 -9.32
CA ARG A 316 -15.81 4.51 -8.36
C ARG A 316 -15.46 4.82 -6.89
N LYS A 317 -14.67 5.87 -6.62
CA LYS A 317 -14.26 6.27 -5.26
C LYS A 317 -15.04 7.48 -4.75
N ILE A 318 -15.37 7.48 -3.46
CA ILE A 318 -16.01 8.58 -2.73
C ILE A 318 -14.90 9.51 -2.19
N PRO A 319 -14.72 10.73 -2.72
CA PRO A 319 -13.70 11.65 -2.23
C PRO A 319 -14.11 12.23 -0.86
N LEU A 320 -13.25 12.07 0.15
CA LEU A 320 -13.39 12.67 1.48
C LEU A 320 -12.32 13.74 1.65
N MET A 321 -12.72 15.01 1.82
CA MET A 321 -11.77 16.09 2.13
C MET A 321 -11.40 16.02 3.60
N VAL A 322 -10.10 16.00 3.92
CA VAL A 322 -9.61 15.94 5.30
C VAL A 322 -9.08 17.31 5.72
N SER A 323 -9.72 17.90 6.73
CA SER A 323 -9.47 19.27 7.21
C SER A 323 -9.29 19.36 8.73
N ASN A 324 -9.75 18.36 9.49
CA ASN A 324 -9.65 18.29 10.95
C ASN A 324 -9.31 16.86 11.42
N VAL A 325 -9.19 16.64 12.73
CA VAL A 325 -8.87 15.32 13.33
C VAL A 325 -10.03 14.33 13.18
N ASP A 326 -11.28 14.79 13.20
CA ASP A 326 -12.46 13.93 13.04
C ASP A 326 -12.52 13.31 11.64
N ASP A 327 -12.26 14.10 10.61
CA ASP A 327 -12.09 13.68 9.23
C ASP A 327 -10.96 12.64 9.10
N VAL A 328 -9.87 12.77 9.87
CA VAL A 328 -8.73 11.83 9.86
C VAL A 328 -9.13 10.45 10.37
N VAL A 329 -9.89 10.37 11.46
CA VAL A 329 -10.31 9.06 12.00
C VAL A 329 -11.42 8.45 11.15
N VAL A 330 -12.40 9.25 10.71
CA VAL A 330 -13.43 8.81 9.75
C VAL A 330 -12.80 8.33 8.44
N ALA A 331 -11.75 9.01 7.96
CA ALA A 331 -10.95 8.56 6.83
C ALA A 331 -10.26 7.23 7.13
N ALA A 332 -9.49 7.10 8.21
CA ALA A 332 -8.72 5.90 8.52
C ALA A 332 -9.61 4.65 8.64
N THR A 333 -10.71 4.73 9.38
CA THR A 333 -11.64 3.61 9.59
C THR A 333 -12.37 3.23 8.29
N ASN A 334 -12.81 4.20 7.48
CA ASN A 334 -13.55 3.90 6.25
C ASN A 334 -12.66 3.61 5.04
N PHE A 335 -11.36 3.95 5.07
CA PHE A 335 -10.42 3.67 3.96
C PHE A 335 -10.22 2.17 3.72
N ILE A 336 -10.40 1.36 4.77
CA ILE A 336 -10.41 -0.11 4.74
C ILE A 336 -11.50 -0.65 3.78
N SER A 337 -12.63 0.04 3.63
CA SER A 337 -13.71 -0.35 2.69
C SER A 337 -13.33 -0.22 1.21
N GLU A 338 -12.13 0.28 0.91
CA GLU A 338 -11.62 0.75 -0.37
C GLU A 338 -12.44 1.84 -1.10
N ARG A 339 -13.73 2.02 -0.79
CA ARG A 339 -14.63 2.93 -1.52
C ARG A 339 -14.30 4.40 -1.22
N VAL A 340 -13.85 4.73 -0.02
CA VAL A 340 -13.46 6.09 0.38
C VAL A 340 -12.04 6.41 -0.12
N CYS A 341 -11.84 7.62 -0.61
CA CYS A 341 -10.54 8.16 -1.03
C CYS A 341 -10.28 9.49 -0.29
N PRO A 342 -9.50 9.47 0.80
CA PRO A 342 -9.14 10.67 1.57
C PRO A 342 -8.27 11.63 0.75
N ILE A 343 -8.51 12.93 0.90
CA ILE A 343 -7.80 14.02 0.21
C ILE A 343 -7.26 15.01 1.26
N PHE A 344 -5.95 15.01 1.42
CA PHE A 344 -5.21 15.93 2.27
C PHE A 344 -4.73 17.14 1.47
N GLN A 345 -4.70 18.31 2.10
CA GLN A 345 -4.17 19.56 1.54
C GLN A 345 -3.00 20.01 2.41
N VAL A 346 -1.76 19.97 1.92
CA VAL A 346 -0.56 20.19 2.75
C VAL A 346 0.43 21.20 2.17
N SER A 347 1.17 21.87 3.05
CA SER A 347 2.37 22.63 2.68
C SER A 347 3.62 22.05 3.31
N ASN A 348 4.63 21.79 2.47
CA ASN A 348 5.98 21.43 2.92
C ASN A 348 6.75 22.65 3.47
N VAL A 349 6.23 23.88 3.30
CA VAL A 349 6.93 25.14 3.61
C VAL A 349 6.37 25.79 4.87
N THR A 350 5.04 25.84 5.02
CA THR A 350 4.39 26.37 6.25
C THR A 350 4.17 25.29 7.31
N GLY A 351 4.22 24.00 6.93
CA GLY A 351 3.90 22.86 7.80
C GLY A 351 2.39 22.54 7.87
N GLU A 352 1.55 23.33 7.21
CA GLU A 352 0.09 23.22 7.24
C GLU A 352 -0.40 21.81 6.91
N ASN A 353 -1.23 21.26 7.81
CA ASN A 353 -1.84 19.93 7.78
C ASN A 353 -0.89 18.72 7.68
N LEU A 354 0.42 18.90 7.85
CA LEU A 354 1.36 17.77 7.91
C LEU A 354 1.05 16.85 9.09
N ASP A 355 0.59 17.38 10.22
CA ASP A 355 0.28 16.59 11.40
C ASP A 355 -1.02 15.77 11.26
N LEU A 356 -2.00 16.26 10.48
CA LEU A 356 -3.17 15.45 10.07
C LEU A 356 -2.74 14.28 9.19
N LEU A 357 -1.77 14.49 8.29
CA LEU A 357 -1.21 13.43 7.44
C LEU A 357 -0.38 12.43 8.26
N LYS A 358 0.45 12.90 9.21
CA LYS A 358 1.18 12.04 10.17
C LYS A 358 0.20 11.20 10.99
N LEU A 359 -0.88 11.79 11.53
CA LEU A 359 -1.89 11.09 12.32
C LEU A 359 -2.62 10.04 11.49
N PHE A 360 -3.04 10.36 10.26
CA PHE A 360 -3.63 9.38 9.35
C PHE A 360 -2.67 8.20 9.08
N MET A 361 -1.39 8.48 8.82
CA MET A 361 -0.37 7.44 8.63
C MET A 361 -0.13 6.59 9.89
N ASN A 362 -0.26 7.16 11.08
CA ASN A 362 -0.24 6.41 12.34
C ASN A 362 -1.47 5.48 12.49
N LEU A 363 -2.65 5.90 12.00
CA LEU A 363 -3.89 5.11 12.07
C LEU A 363 -4.07 4.09 10.92
N LEU A 364 -3.36 4.23 9.79
CA LEU A 364 -3.44 3.31 8.65
C LEU A 364 -3.10 1.87 9.06
N ASN A 365 -4.08 0.97 9.04
CA ASN A 365 -3.89 -0.46 9.37
C ASN A 365 -3.84 -1.32 8.10
N SER A 366 -2.84 -2.20 7.99
CA SER A 366 -2.74 -3.13 6.86
C SER A 366 -3.37 -4.48 7.20
N HIS A 367 -4.60 -4.70 6.72
CA HIS A 367 -5.33 -5.97 6.83
C HIS A 367 -4.81 -7.07 5.87
N SER A 368 -3.49 -7.16 5.70
CA SER A 368 -2.88 -8.36 5.13
C SER A 368 -3.11 -9.52 6.12
N PRO A 369 -3.82 -10.61 5.74
CA PRO A 369 -4.04 -11.72 6.64
C PRO A 369 -2.70 -12.34 7.06
N LYS A 370 -2.57 -12.71 8.34
CA LYS A 370 -1.35 -13.31 8.88
C LYS A 370 -1.07 -14.65 8.21
N THR A 371 -0.19 -14.62 7.22
CA THR A 371 0.30 -15.80 6.52
C THR A 371 1.57 -16.36 7.17
N ASP A 372 1.90 -15.92 8.38
CA ASP A 372 3.09 -16.31 9.16
C ASP A 372 3.20 -17.83 9.39
N ALA A 373 2.04 -18.51 9.42
CA ALA A 373 1.86 -19.96 9.55
C ALA A 373 1.71 -20.70 8.21
N ALA A 374 1.67 -19.98 7.08
CA ALA A 374 1.80 -20.60 5.75
C ALA A 374 3.28 -20.90 5.45
N PRO A 375 3.58 -21.77 4.48
CA PRO A 375 4.95 -22.01 4.04
C PRO A 375 5.66 -20.71 3.62
N ALA A 376 6.95 -20.60 3.91
CA ALA A 376 7.70 -19.36 3.72
C ALA A 376 7.97 -19.04 2.24
N GLU A 377 7.82 -17.77 1.85
CA GLU A 377 7.88 -17.32 0.46
C GLU A 377 8.54 -15.94 0.34
N PHE A 378 9.74 -15.88 -0.22
CA PHE A 378 10.52 -14.66 -0.37
C PHE A 378 10.78 -14.35 -1.85
N GLN A 379 10.26 -13.24 -2.36
CA GLN A 379 10.44 -12.80 -3.74
C GLN A 379 11.66 -11.88 -3.88
N ILE A 380 12.59 -12.21 -4.79
CA ILE A 380 13.87 -11.49 -4.93
C ILE A 380 13.71 -10.27 -5.86
N ASP A 381 13.91 -9.09 -5.29
CA ASP A 381 13.91 -7.80 -5.97
C ASP A 381 15.31 -7.37 -6.43
N ASP A 382 16.38 -7.67 -5.69
CA ASP A 382 17.76 -7.31 -6.06
C ASP A 382 18.85 -8.26 -5.52
N THR A 383 20.05 -8.16 -6.09
CA THR A 383 21.21 -9.00 -5.74
C THR A 383 22.49 -8.18 -5.54
N PHE A 384 22.96 -8.13 -4.30
CA PHE A 384 24.17 -7.42 -3.91
C PHE A 384 25.35 -8.38 -3.74
N SER A 385 26.56 -7.88 -3.95
CA SER A 385 27.81 -8.65 -3.86
C SER A 385 28.75 -7.93 -2.88
N VAL A 386 28.70 -8.31 -1.61
CA VAL A 386 29.40 -7.61 -0.53
C VAL A 386 30.73 -8.33 -0.22
N PRO A 387 31.89 -7.64 -0.24
CA PRO A 387 33.19 -8.25 0.06
C PRO A 387 33.21 -8.99 1.40
N GLY A 388 33.84 -10.16 1.45
CA GLY A 388 33.85 -11.07 2.61
C GLY A 388 32.52 -11.81 2.86
N VAL A 389 31.39 -11.15 2.64
CA VAL A 389 30.02 -11.64 2.91
C VAL A 389 29.46 -12.49 1.76
N GLY A 390 29.86 -12.24 0.52
CA GLY A 390 29.35 -12.93 -0.68
C GLY A 390 28.08 -12.31 -1.24
N THR A 391 27.26 -13.11 -1.93
CA THR A 391 25.97 -12.63 -2.47
C THR A 391 24.95 -12.49 -1.35
N VAL A 392 24.25 -11.35 -1.35
CA VAL A 392 23.12 -11.03 -0.49
C VAL A 392 21.94 -10.72 -1.39
N VAL A 393 20.82 -11.42 -1.20
CA VAL A 393 19.56 -11.11 -1.89
C VAL A 393 18.76 -10.09 -1.09
N SER A 394 17.99 -9.26 -1.79
CA SER A 394 17.04 -8.32 -1.22
C SER A 394 15.70 -8.52 -1.91
N GLY A 395 14.60 -8.31 -1.20
CA GLY A 395 13.29 -8.73 -1.66
C GLY A 395 12.22 -8.61 -0.59
N THR A 396 11.01 -9.01 -0.96
CA THR A 396 9.82 -8.94 -0.11
C THR A 396 9.43 -10.34 0.33
N ASN A 397 9.25 -10.55 1.63
CA ASN A 397 8.63 -11.77 2.15
C ASN A 397 7.11 -11.66 1.95
N LEU A 398 6.54 -12.57 1.17
CA LEU A 398 5.13 -12.56 0.78
C LEU A 398 4.27 -13.37 1.74
N ARG A 399 4.79 -14.50 2.24
CA ARG A 399 4.12 -15.41 3.19
C ARG A 399 5.11 -16.14 4.08
N GLY A 400 4.62 -16.68 5.19
CA GLY A 400 5.36 -17.49 6.15
C GLY A 400 6.49 -16.76 6.87
N THR A 401 7.13 -17.47 7.81
CA THR A 401 8.28 -16.94 8.56
C THR A 401 9.58 -17.58 8.08
N VAL A 402 10.51 -16.79 7.55
CA VAL A 402 11.89 -17.26 7.28
C VAL A 402 12.76 -17.02 8.53
N ARG A 403 13.50 -18.03 8.96
CA ARG A 403 14.42 -18.00 10.11
C ARG A 403 15.86 -18.28 9.69
N VAL A 404 16.81 -17.96 10.57
CA VAL A 404 18.24 -18.23 10.32
C VAL A 404 18.51 -19.73 10.50
N ASN A 405 19.25 -20.30 9.54
CA ASN A 405 19.53 -21.72 9.30
C ASN A 405 18.42 -22.52 8.61
N ASP A 406 17.29 -21.91 8.25
CA ASP A 406 16.29 -22.54 7.40
C ASP A 406 16.87 -22.91 6.02
N THR A 407 16.31 -23.95 5.39
CA THR A 407 16.67 -24.37 4.03
C THR A 407 15.49 -24.11 3.09
N LEU A 408 15.64 -23.13 2.20
CA LEU A 408 14.64 -22.78 1.19
C LEU A 408 15.07 -23.24 -0.21
N LEU A 409 14.11 -23.43 -1.09
CA LEU A 409 14.31 -23.72 -2.51
C LEU A 409 14.40 -22.40 -3.31
N LEU A 410 15.61 -22.08 -3.78
CA LEU A 410 15.89 -20.93 -4.64
C LEU A 410 15.69 -21.30 -6.13
N GLY A 411 14.87 -20.55 -6.84
CA GLY A 411 14.63 -20.73 -8.29
C GLY A 411 13.51 -19.83 -8.83
N PRO A 412 13.01 -20.08 -10.05
CA PRO A 412 13.54 -21.03 -11.02
C PRO A 412 14.78 -20.48 -11.73
N ASP A 413 15.79 -21.31 -11.89
CA ASP A 413 16.91 -20.99 -12.78
C ASP A 413 16.51 -21.06 -14.26
N SER A 414 17.45 -20.79 -15.17
CA SER A 414 17.19 -20.80 -16.62
C SER A 414 16.81 -22.19 -17.18
N LEU A 415 16.90 -23.25 -16.37
CA LEU A 415 16.47 -24.62 -16.70
C LEU A 415 15.16 -25.00 -16.00
N GLY A 416 14.55 -24.09 -15.23
CA GLY A 416 13.35 -24.37 -14.43
C GLY A 416 13.65 -25.10 -13.11
N THR A 417 14.92 -25.27 -12.73
CA THR A 417 15.26 -26.00 -11.51
C THR A 417 15.26 -25.09 -10.29
N PHE A 418 14.82 -25.65 -9.16
CA PHE A 418 14.95 -25.07 -7.84
C PHE A 418 16.07 -25.78 -7.06
N ARG A 419 16.83 -25.04 -6.26
CA ARG A 419 18.02 -25.56 -5.56
C ARG A 419 17.97 -25.20 -4.07
N PRO A 420 18.22 -26.15 -3.15
CA PRO A 420 18.21 -25.86 -1.71
C PRO A 420 19.34 -24.90 -1.33
N VAL A 421 19.00 -23.85 -0.58
CA VAL A 421 19.93 -22.86 -0.03
C VAL A 421 19.66 -22.63 1.45
N VAL A 422 20.71 -22.62 2.26
CA VAL A 422 20.62 -22.37 3.71
C VAL A 422 20.73 -20.88 4.00
N ILE A 423 19.74 -20.34 4.74
CA ILE A 423 19.65 -18.94 5.13
C ILE A 423 20.64 -18.64 6.26
N LYS A 424 21.82 -18.09 5.93
CA LYS A 424 22.93 -17.87 6.88
C LYS A 424 22.81 -16.59 7.72
N GLY A 425 21.77 -15.79 7.50
CA GLY A 425 21.48 -14.53 8.19
C GLY A 425 20.39 -13.76 7.45
N ILE A 426 19.57 -13.02 8.19
CA ILE A 426 18.41 -12.25 7.69
C ILE A 426 18.56 -10.80 8.17
N HIS A 427 18.39 -9.84 7.26
CA HIS A 427 18.78 -8.45 7.50
C HIS A 427 17.66 -7.47 7.12
N ARG A 428 16.66 -7.31 8.00
CA ARG A 428 15.72 -6.17 7.92
C ARG A 428 16.56 -4.90 8.13
N ARG A 429 16.78 -4.13 7.05
CA ARG A 429 17.40 -2.78 7.07
C ARG A 429 18.91 -2.67 7.44
N ARG A 430 19.73 -3.62 6.97
CA ARG A 430 21.22 -3.50 6.75
C ARG A 430 22.20 -3.60 7.95
N THR A 431 22.24 -4.72 8.67
CA THR A 431 23.49 -5.20 9.31
C THR A 431 23.62 -6.73 9.15
N PRO A 432 24.83 -7.30 8.90
CA PRO A 432 25.00 -8.51 8.07
C PRO A 432 25.53 -9.74 8.85
N THR A 433 25.55 -10.99 8.35
CA THR A 433 26.21 -11.61 7.16
C THR A 433 25.59 -13.04 6.96
N LYS A 434 25.84 -14.00 6.03
CA LYS A 434 26.80 -14.43 4.95
C LYS A 434 25.92 -15.25 3.92
N LYS A 435 26.30 -16.16 3.00
CA LYS A 435 27.38 -16.38 2.00
C LYS A 435 26.84 -17.32 0.88
N VAL A 436 26.66 -16.85 -0.36
CA VAL A 436 26.21 -17.63 -1.56
C VAL A 436 26.96 -17.15 -2.83
N PRO A 437 27.28 -17.98 -3.85
CA PRO A 437 27.89 -17.54 -5.12
C PRO A 437 26.92 -16.78 -6.04
N ARG A 438 27.41 -15.73 -6.73
CA ARG A 438 26.59 -14.75 -7.46
C ARG A 438 26.05 -15.24 -8.81
N SER A 439 26.74 -16.19 -9.45
CA SER A 439 26.58 -16.54 -10.87
C SER A 439 25.24 -17.13 -11.29
N PHE A 440 24.35 -17.43 -10.33
CA PHE A 440 23.09 -18.16 -10.58
C PHE A 440 21.82 -17.40 -10.14
N ILE A 441 21.92 -16.18 -9.60
CA ILE A 441 20.75 -15.46 -9.06
C ILE A 441 20.34 -14.27 -9.94
N ARG A 442 19.05 -14.20 -10.30
CA ARG A 442 18.43 -13.11 -11.08
C ARG A 442 17.21 -12.51 -10.35
N LYS A 443 16.85 -11.27 -10.69
CA LYS A 443 15.56 -10.67 -10.30
C LYS A 443 14.41 -11.46 -10.91
N GLY A 444 13.31 -11.62 -10.17
CA GLY A 444 12.18 -12.50 -10.53
C GLY A 444 12.27 -13.92 -9.98
N MET A 445 13.42 -14.33 -9.42
CA MET A 445 13.51 -15.57 -8.64
C MET A 445 12.80 -15.43 -7.29
N VAL A 446 12.40 -16.57 -6.73
CA VAL A 446 11.87 -16.73 -5.38
C VAL A 446 12.75 -17.67 -4.56
N MET A 447 12.67 -17.56 -3.23
CA MET A 447 13.06 -18.61 -2.30
C MET A 447 11.80 -19.05 -1.56
N VAL A 448 11.44 -20.34 -1.65
CA VAL A 448 10.23 -20.87 -0.99
C VAL A 448 10.56 -22.05 -0.09
N ALA A 449 9.71 -22.33 0.90
CA ALA A 449 9.82 -23.55 1.70
C ALA A 449 9.68 -24.81 0.80
N PRO A 450 10.38 -25.92 1.09
CA PRO A 450 10.27 -27.15 0.30
C PRO A 450 8.85 -27.71 0.19
N GLU A 451 8.04 -27.48 1.23
CA GLU A 451 6.60 -27.81 1.35
C GLU A 451 5.71 -27.22 0.26
N VAL A 452 6.18 -26.20 -0.47
CA VAL A 452 5.45 -25.53 -1.56
C VAL A 452 5.52 -26.31 -2.88
N GLU A 453 6.43 -27.29 -3.00
CA GLU A 453 6.72 -28.06 -4.23
C GLU A 453 6.74 -27.18 -5.50
N PRO A 454 7.59 -26.13 -5.55
CA PRO A 454 7.47 -25.07 -6.55
C PRO A 454 7.71 -25.56 -7.98
N VAL A 455 6.73 -25.31 -8.84
CA VAL A 455 6.78 -25.61 -10.27
C VAL A 455 7.25 -24.38 -11.06
N ALA A 456 8.14 -24.57 -12.04
CA ALA A 456 8.63 -23.52 -12.91
C ALA A 456 7.74 -23.42 -14.17
N THR A 457 7.01 -22.33 -14.31
CA THR A 457 5.98 -22.17 -15.35
C THR A 457 6.56 -21.53 -16.61
N TRP A 458 6.37 -22.17 -17.77
CA TRP A 458 6.61 -21.56 -19.09
C TRP A 458 5.35 -20.94 -19.69
N GLU A 459 4.17 -21.52 -19.43
CA GLU A 459 2.90 -21.11 -20.02
C GLU A 459 1.83 -20.91 -18.95
N PHE A 460 1.03 -19.85 -19.09
CA PHE A 460 -0.04 -19.54 -18.14
C PHE A 460 -1.26 -18.99 -18.87
N GLU A 461 -2.42 -19.14 -18.26
CA GLU A 461 -3.69 -18.54 -18.67
C GLU A 461 -3.95 -17.29 -17.81
N GLY A 462 -4.56 -16.26 -18.38
CA GLY A 462 -5.01 -15.12 -17.59
C GLY A 462 -6.13 -14.32 -18.24
N GLU A 463 -7.02 -13.79 -17.39
CA GLU A 463 -7.99 -12.78 -17.80
C GLU A 463 -7.25 -11.45 -18.01
N LEU A 464 -7.58 -10.74 -19.09
CA LEU A 464 -7.02 -9.46 -19.48
C LEU A 464 -8.12 -8.41 -19.61
N LEU A 465 -7.84 -7.19 -19.13
CA LEU A 465 -8.54 -5.96 -19.49
C LEU A 465 -7.58 -5.05 -20.25
N VAL A 466 -7.87 -4.77 -21.52
CA VAL A 466 -7.04 -3.87 -22.35
C VAL A 466 -7.40 -2.41 -22.06
N LEU A 467 -6.51 -1.70 -21.36
CA LEU A 467 -6.73 -0.32 -20.92
C LEU A 467 -6.59 0.70 -22.07
N HIS A 468 -5.60 0.52 -22.94
CA HIS A 468 -5.38 1.38 -24.11
C HIS A 468 -4.38 0.74 -25.08
N HIS A 469 -4.83 0.47 -26.31
CA HIS A 469 -3.99 0.02 -27.42
C HIS A 469 -4.32 0.80 -28.71
N PRO A 470 -3.32 1.32 -29.45
CA PRO A 470 -3.56 2.11 -30.67
C PRO A 470 -3.91 1.24 -31.89
N THR A 471 -3.55 -0.04 -31.87
CA THR A 471 -3.84 -1.04 -32.91
C THR A 471 -4.61 -2.22 -32.29
N THR A 472 -4.96 -3.22 -33.09
CA THR A 472 -5.54 -4.48 -32.59
C THR A 472 -4.47 -5.39 -32.01
N ILE A 473 -4.73 -6.06 -30.89
CA ILE A 473 -3.88 -7.16 -30.37
C ILE A 473 -4.35 -8.48 -30.98
N SER A 474 -3.40 -9.34 -31.36
CA SER A 474 -3.64 -10.65 -32.00
C SER A 474 -2.67 -11.72 -31.50
N VAL A 475 -2.87 -12.98 -31.91
CA VAL A 475 -1.98 -14.11 -31.60
C VAL A 475 -0.55 -13.83 -32.11
N LYS A 476 0.47 -14.28 -31.37
CA LYS A 476 1.90 -13.97 -31.51
C LYS A 476 2.30 -12.53 -31.15
N TYR A 477 1.38 -11.68 -30.70
CA TYR A 477 1.77 -10.40 -30.10
C TYR A 477 2.61 -10.62 -28.84
N GLU A 478 3.74 -9.93 -28.74
CA GLU A 478 4.67 -9.99 -27.62
C GLU A 478 4.60 -8.72 -26.77
N ALA A 479 4.60 -8.88 -25.45
CA ALA A 479 4.67 -7.77 -24.50
C ALA A 479 5.53 -8.11 -23.30
N VAL A 480 6.08 -7.09 -22.63
CA VAL A 480 6.75 -7.27 -21.34
C VAL A 480 5.68 -7.44 -20.26
N VAL A 481 5.62 -8.63 -19.68
CA VAL A 481 4.83 -8.95 -18.50
C VAL A 481 5.60 -8.48 -17.26
N HIS A 482 4.89 -7.83 -16.36
CA HIS A 482 5.33 -7.55 -14.99
C HIS A 482 4.41 -8.32 -14.04
N CYS A 483 4.99 -9.12 -13.14
CA CYS A 483 4.26 -9.94 -12.16
C CYS A 483 5.13 -10.06 -10.90
N GLY A 484 4.73 -9.43 -9.78
CA GLY A 484 5.64 -9.28 -8.64
C GLY A 484 6.97 -8.63 -9.07
N SER A 485 8.10 -9.25 -8.73
CA SER A 485 9.44 -8.85 -9.21
C SER A 485 9.83 -9.46 -10.58
N VAL A 486 9.04 -10.38 -11.13
CA VAL A 486 9.23 -10.96 -12.48
C VAL A 486 8.98 -9.89 -13.53
N ARG A 487 9.89 -9.82 -14.51
CA ARG A 487 9.78 -8.88 -15.64
C ARG A 487 10.40 -9.46 -16.91
N GLN A 488 9.56 -10.03 -17.76
CA GLN A 488 10.00 -10.77 -18.95
C GLN A 488 9.01 -10.63 -20.11
N THR A 489 9.48 -10.78 -21.36
CA THR A 489 8.61 -10.86 -22.52
C THR A 489 7.83 -12.18 -22.51
N ALA A 490 6.52 -12.10 -22.76
CA ALA A 490 5.68 -13.25 -23.11
C ALA A 490 4.97 -12.99 -24.44
N SER A 491 4.70 -14.07 -25.18
CA SER A 491 3.92 -14.07 -26.42
C SER A 491 2.53 -14.67 -26.19
N ILE A 492 1.51 -14.14 -26.86
CA ILE A 492 0.15 -14.73 -26.85
C ILE A 492 0.13 -15.97 -27.77
N ILE A 493 -0.15 -17.14 -27.21
CA ILE A 493 -0.29 -18.41 -27.95
C ILE A 493 -1.71 -18.56 -28.51
N SER A 494 -2.70 -18.27 -27.67
CA SER A 494 -4.13 -18.37 -27.98
C SER A 494 -4.92 -17.37 -27.13
N MET A 495 -6.12 -17.03 -27.57
CA MET A 495 -6.98 -16.00 -26.97
C MET A 495 -8.41 -16.22 -27.47
N ASP A 496 -9.41 -15.93 -26.63
CA ASP A 496 -10.82 -16.24 -26.91
C ASP A 496 -11.36 -15.44 -28.11
N LYS A 497 -10.92 -14.19 -28.23
CA LYS A 497 -11.31 -13.24 -29.28
C LYS A 497 -10.24 -13.17 -30.36
N LEU A 498 -10.61 -13.41 -31.63
CA LEU A 498 -9.73 -13.26 -32.81
C LEU A 498 -8.98 -11.92 -32.89
N HIS A 499 -9.52 -10.87 -32.28
CA HIS A 499 -9.01 -9.51 -32.29
C HIS A 499 -9.41 -8.81 -30.99
N ILE A 500 -8.44 -8.26 -30.25
CA ILE A 500 -8.69 -7.58 -28.97
C ILE A 500 -8.45 -6.07 -29.13
N ARG A 501 -9.37 -5.23 -28.62
CA ARG A 501 -9.33 -3.76 -28.71
C ARG A 501 -9.34 -3.11 -27.33
N THR A 502 -9.16 -1.78 -27.30
CA THR A 502 -9.26 -0.98 -26.06
C THR A 502 -10.64 -1.12 -25.43
N GLY A 503 -10.69 -1.50 -24.15
CA GLY A 503 -11.91 -1.75 -23.38
C GLY A 503 -12.30 -3.23 -23.29
N ASP A 504 -11.77 -4.11 -24.13
CA ASP A 504 -12.10 -5.54 -24.10
C ASP A 504 -11.60 -6.23 -22.82
N LYS A 505 -12.48 -7.03 -22.22
CA LYS A 505 -12.12 -8.22 -21.45
C LYS A 505 -11.90 -9.42 -22.38
N THR A 506 -10.94 -10.28 -22.08
CA THR A 506 -10.70 -11.57 -22.76
C THR A 506 -9.80 -12.46 -21.91
N THR A 507 -9.89 -13.79 -22.03
CA THR A 507 -8.82 -14.70 -21.60
C THR A 507 -7.77 -14.82 -22.71
N ALA A 508 -6.52 -15.08 -22.32
CA ALA A 508 -5.46 -15.49 -23.23
C ALA A 508 -4.46 -16.44 -22.56
N ARG A 509 -3.86 -17.33 -23.36
CA ARG A 509 -2.73 -18.18 -22.97
C ARG A 509 -1.44 -17.53 -23.43
N PHE A 510 -0.49 -17.41 -22.51
CA PHE A 510 0.81 -16.79 -22.71
C PHE A 510 1.93 -17.83 -22.63
N ARG A 511 3.02 -17.59 -23.36
CA ARG A 511 4.31 -18.29 -23.18
C ARG A 511 5.42 -17.30 -22.90
N PHE A 512 6.21 -17.55 -21.86
CA PHE A 512 7.45 -16.81 -21.61
C PHE A 512 8.51 -17.11 -22.69
N VAL A 513 9.19 -16.07 -23.17
CA VAL A 513 10.10 -16.18 -24.33
C VAL A 513 11.50 -16.66 -23.96
N ARG A 514 11.97 -16.47 -22.71
CA ARG A 514 13.41 -16.63 -22.36
C ARG A 514 13.73 -17.57 -21.19
N ASN A 515 13.02 -17.49 -20.07
CA ASN A 515 13.19 -18.36 -18.90
C ASN A 515 11.81 -18.81 -18.42
N PRO A 516 11.66 -19.95 -17.74
CA PRO A 516 10.47 -20.20 -16.94
C PRO A 516 10.47 -19.27 -15.72
N GLU A 517 9.30 -18.98 -15.17
CA GLU A 517 9.13 -18.11 -14.00
C GLU A 517 8.25 -18.81 -12.95
N TYR A 518 8.35 -18.41 -11.69
CA TYR A 518 7.40 -18.83 -10.66
C TYR A 518 6.22 -17.85 -10.64
N LEU A 519 5.01 -18.37 -10.77
CA LEU A 519 3.74 -17.63 -10.81
C LEU A 519 2.72 -18.35 -9.94
N ARG A 520 1.61 -17.67 -9.64
CA ARG A 520 0.48 -18.22 -8.90
C ARG A 520 -0.85 -17.83 -9.53
N GLU A 521 -1.84 -18.70 -9.40
CA GLU A 521 -3.22 -18.36 -9.70
C GLU A 521 -3.68 -17.23 -8.75
N GLY A 522 -4.32 -16.20 -9.31
CA GLY A 522 -4.61 -14.94 -8.62
C GLY A 522 -3.53 -13.86 -8.71
N ASP A 523 -2.32 -14.14 -9.22
CA ASP A 523 -1.28 -13.11 -9.37
C ASP A 523 -1.73 -12.00 -10.35
N ARG A 524 -1.49 -10.74 -9.97
CA ARG A 524 -1.80 -9.56 -10.81
C ARG A 524 -0.72 -9.29 -11.85
N LEU A 525 -1.14 -9.15 -13.10
CA LEU A 525 -0.29 -8.99 -14.28
C LEU A 525 -0.41 -7.58 -14.86
N ILE A 526 0.71 -6.99 -15.27
CA ILE A 526 0.74 -5.75 -16.07
C ILE A 526 1.48 -6.00 -17.39
N PHE A 527 0.80 -5.77 -18.51
CA PHE A 527 1.34 -5.93 -19.86
C PHE A 527 1.75 -4.59 -20.46
N ARG A 528 3.02 -4.50 -20.89
CA ARG A 528 3.68 -3.25 -21.23
C ARG A 528 4.47 -3.35 -22.54
N GLU A 529 4.25 -2.38 -23.42
CA GLU A 529 5.13 -2.07 -24.55
C GLU A 529 5.17 -0.54 -24.67
N GLY A 530 6.28 0.08 -24.25
CA GLY A 530 6.36 1.52 -24.02
C GLY A 530 5.55 1.98 -22.80
N ARG A 531 4.23 2.14 -22.98
CA ARG A 531 3.23 2.46 -21.94
C ARG A 531 2.47 1.20 -21.49
N THR A 532 1.67 1.31 -20.43
CA THR A 532 0.80 0.23 -19.96
C THR A 532 -0.35 0.01 -20.94
N LYS A 533 -0.54 -1.23 -21.39
CA LYS A 533 -1.49 -1.57 -22.46
C LYS A 533 -2.66 -2.41 -21.96
N ALA A 534 -2.38 -3.42 -21.14
CA ALA A 534 -3.38 -4.25 -20.49
C ALA A 534 -2.98 -4.58 -19.04
N VAL A 535 -3.97 -4.94 -18.25
CA VAL A 535 -3.85 -5.44 -16.87
C VAL A 535 -4.58 -6.77 -16.84
N GLY A 536 -4.13 -7.72 -16.02
CA GLY A 536 -4.77 -9.02 -15.93
C GLY A 536 -4.55 -9.74 -14.61
N THR A 537 -5.06 -10.95 -14.53
CA THR A 537 -4.86 -11.87 -13.41
C THR A 537 -4.55 -13.25 -13.96
N VAL A 538 -3.56 -13.95 -13.40
CA VAL A 538 -3.31 -15.36 -13.73
C VAL A 538 -4.54 -16.18 -13.30
N THR A 539 -5.14 -16.92 -14.22
CA THR A 539 -6.28 -17.80 -13.95
C THR A 539 -5.86 -19.26 -13.81
N ARG A 540 -4.86 -19.71 -14.58
CA ARG A 540 -4.32 -21.08 -14.55
C ARG A 540 -2.83 -21.13 -14.89
N LEU A 541 -2.14 -22.12 -14.36
CA LEU A 541 -0.74 -22.42 -14.71
C LEU A 541 -0.64 -23.70 -15.56
N PHE A 542 0.32 -23.77 -16.48
CA PHE A 542 0.67 -24.98 -17.23
C PHE A 542 2.15 -25.32 -17.01
N SER A 543 2.39 -26.54 -16.53
CA SER A 543 3.69 -27.14 -16.25
C SER A 543 4.39 -27.75 -17.47
#